data_AF-A0AAV2YWV6-F1
#
_entry.id   AF-A0AAV2YWV6-F1
#
_cell.length_a   1.000
_cell.length_b   1.000
_cell.length_c   1.000
_cell.angle_alpha   90.00
_cell.angle_beta   90.00
_cell.angle_gamma   90.00
#
_symmetry.space_group_name_H-M   'P 1'
#
loop_
_entity.id
_entity.type
_entity.pdbx_description
1 polymer ?
#
loop_
_entity_poly.entity_id
_entity_poly.type
_entity_poly.pdbx_seq_one_letter_code
_entity_poly.pdbx_strand_id
1 'polypeptide(L)'
;MSKKYCLCERRPRPRVRIYYEDEDMRARYNANATRVLALVQQDPTATTSHAQMALKVLKYRKMAERAAGIDLQDPTFDVAQFFGIEWCKSTPVREGNIP
;
A
#
# COMPACT_ATOMS: atom_id res chain seq x y z
N MET A 1 -28.15 -13.51 1.99
CA MET A 1 -26.70 -13.75 1.90
C MET A 1 -25.98 -12.41 1.91
N SER A 2 -25.66 -11.88 3.09
CA SER A 2 -24.79 -10.70 3.26
C SER A 2 -23.69 -11.11 4.20
N LYS A 3 -22.47 -11.27 3.68
CA LYS A 3 -21.29 -11.38 4.54
C LYS A 3 -21.07 -10.01 5.16
N LYS A 4 -21.66 -9.80 6.34
CA LYS A 4 -21.27 -8.71 7.24
C LYS A 4 -19.78 -8.86 7.49
N TYR A 5 -18.99 -7.87 7.08
CA TYR A 5 -17.60 -7.74 7.47
C TYR A 5 -17.57 -7.74 9.01
N CYS A 6 -17.21 -8.88 9.61
CA CYS A 6 -16.91 -8.94 11.03
C CYS A 6 -15.65 -8.11 11.25
N LEU A 7 -15.86 -6.93 11.84
CA LEU A 7 -14.85 -6.03 12.38
C LEU A 7 -14.12 -6.72 13.55
N CYS A 8 -13.27 -7.70 13.25
CA CYS A 8 -12.18 -8.06 14.15
C CYS A 8 -11.01 -7.15 13.79
N GLU A 9 -10.94 -6.01 14.48
CA GLU A 9 -9.93 -4.96 14.36
C GLU A 9 -8.50 -5.48 14.52
N ARG A 10 -7.93 -6.13 13.51
CA ARG A 10 -6.46 -6.17 13.38
C ARG A 10 -6.01 -4.81 12.87
N ARG A 11 -5.79 -3.88 13.80
CA ARG A 11 -5.30 -2.52 13.52
C ARG A 11 -4.08 -2.61 12.58
N PRO A 12 -4.08 -1.90 11.44
CA PRO A 12 -2.89 -1.84 10.59
C PRO A 12 -1.83 -0.99 11.32
N ARG A 13 -0.72 -1.59 11.77
CA ARG A 13 0.52 -0.86 12.12
C ARG A 13 1.72 -1.73 11.74
N PRO A 14 2.66 -1.23 10.93
CA PRO A 14 3.43 0.00 11.17
C PRO A 14 2.92 1.20 10.37
N ARG A 15 2.90 2.39 10.99
CA ARG A 15 2.67 3.66 10.31
C ARG A 15 4.01 4.20 9.81
N VAL A 16 4.22 4.20 8.50
CA VAL A 16 5.40 4.81 7.89
C VAL A 16 4.97 6.15 7.31
N ARG A 17 5.62 7.24 7.76
CA ARG A 17 5.44 8.55 7.16
C ARG A 17 6.37 8.71 5.98
N ILE A 18 5.82 8.95 4.81
CA ILE A 18 6.61 9.26 3.61
C ILE A 18 6.41 10.73 3.31
N TYR A 19 7.50 11.49 3.45
CA TYR A 19 7.55 12.87 3.02
C TYR A 19 7.76 12.93 1.51
N TYR A 20 6.96 13.73 0.81
CA TYR A 20 7.02 13.85 -0.64
C TYR A 20 6.76 15.29 -1.06
N GLU A 21 7.39 15.70 -2.17
CA GLU A 21 7.26 17.06 -2.71
C GLU A 21 6.32 17.07 -3.93
N ASP A 22 6.39 16.01 -4.72
CA ASP A 22 5.73 15.85 -6.03
C ASP A 22 4.53 14.88 -5.94
N GLU A 23 3.35 15.36 -6.32
CA GLU A 23 2.13 14.53 -6.37
C GLU A 23 2.25 13.39 -7.39
N ASP A 24 3.00 13.59 -8.48
CA ASP A 24 3.22 12.54 -9.48
C ASP A 24 4.06 11.40 -8.89
N MET A 25 5.02 11.70 -8.03
CA MET A 25 5.77 10.69 -7.28
C MET A 25 4.84 9.87 -6.38
N ARG A 26 3.94 10.54 -5.66
CA ARG A 26 2.93 9.86 -4.82
C ARG A 26 2.02 8.96 -5.66
N ALA A 27 1.55 9.46 -6.80
CA ALA A 27 0.69 8.71 -7.71
C ALA A 27 1.40 7.48 -8.30
N ARG A 28 2.66 7.62 -8.74
CA ARG A 28 3.48 6.50 -9.24
C ARG A 28 3.70 5.43 -8.17
N TYR A 29 3.95 5.84 -6.92
CA TYR A 29 4.09 4.89 -5.82
C TYR A 29 2.81 4.08 -5.62
N ASN A 30 1.65 4.77 -5.53
CA ASN A 30 0.37 4.11 -5.35
C ASN A 30 0.04 3.16 -6.51
N ALA A 31 0.31 3.56 -7.76
CA ALA A 31 0.13 2.70 -8.92
C ALA A 31 1.01 1.44 -8.85
N ASN A 32 2.28 1.58 -8.46
CA ASN A 32 3.19 0.44 -8.31
C ASN A 32 2.77 -0.50 -7.18
N ALA A 33 2.37 0.05 -6.04
CA ALA A 33 1.87 -0.72 -4.90
C ALA A 33 0.58 -1.50 -5.27
N THR A 34 -0.31 -0.88 -6.05
CA THR A 34 -1.50 -1.54 -6.61
C THR A 34 -1.12 -2.70 -7.52
N ARG A 35 -0.15 -2.51 -8.43
CA ARG A 35 0.33 -3.58 -9.32
C ARG A 35 0.92 -4.77 -8.55
N VAL A 36 1.66 -4.53 -7.48
CA VAL A 36 2.19 -5.60 -6.61
C VAL A 36 1.05 -6.45 -6.05
N LEU A 37 -0.02 -5.83 -5.56
CA LEU A 37 -1.18 -6.56 -5.07
C LEU A 37 -1.89 -7.33 -6.19
N ALA A 38 -2.07 -6.69 -7.35
CA ALA A 38 -2.71 -7.31 -8.51
C ALA A 38 -1.95 -8.54 -9.01
N LEU A 39 -0.62 -8.49 -9.06
CA LEU A 39 0.21 -9.63 -9.50
C LEU A 39 0.03 -10.85 -8.60
N VAL A 40 -0.07 -10.65 -7.28
CA VAL A 40 -0.29 -11.76 -6.34
C VAL A 40 -1.71 -12.30 -6.44
N GLN A 41 -2.70 -11.47 -6.79
CA GLN A 41 -4.07 -11.93 -7.02
C GLN A 41 -4.23 -12.68 -8.34
N GLN A 42 -3.53 -12.25 -9.39
CA GLN A 42 -3.57 -12.89 -10.71
C GLN A 42 -2.82 -14.21 -10.75
N ASP A 43 -1.72 -14.34 -10.00
CA ASP A 43 -0.92 -15.56 -9.89
C ASP A 43 -0.65 -15.89 -8.41
N PRO A 44 -1.66 -16.41 -7.67
CA PRO A 44 -1.53 -16.71 -6.24
C PRO A 44 -0.49 -17.79 -5.94
N THR A 45 -0.25 -18.67 -6.93
CA THR A 45 0.76 -19.73 -6.88
C THR A 45 2.18 -19.23 -7.12
N ALA A 46 2.35 -17.97 -7.51
CA ALA A 46 3.63 -17.34 -7.81
C ALA A 46 4.48 -18.16 -8.81
N THR A 47 3.88 -18.50 -9.96
CA THR A 47 4.53 -19.23 -11.05
C THR A 47 5.50 -18.35 -11.83
N THR A 48 5.19 -17.06 -11.97
CA THR A 48 6.05 -16.10 -12.68
C THR A 48 7.06 -15.42 -11.75
N SER A 49 8.21 -15.02 -12.27
CA SER A 49 9.21 -14.28 -11.48
C SER A 49 8.65 -12.98 -10.89
N HIS A 50 7.76 -12.29 -11.62
CA HIS A 50 7.07 -11.09 -11.15
C HIS A 50 6.15 -11.38 -9.96
N ALA A 51 5.33 -12.44 -10.04
CA ALA A 51 4.47 -12.84 -8.93
C ALA A 51 5.27 -13.33 -7.72
N GLN A 52 6.40 -14.01 -7.93
CA GLN A 52 7.32 -14.40 -6.86
C GLN A 52 7.92 -13.18 -6.15
N MET A 53 8.35 -12.16 -6.89
CA MET A 53 8.85 -10.92 -6.31
C MET A 53 7.75 -10.18 -5.55
N ALA A 54 6.56 -10.05 -6.14
CA ALA A 54 5.42 -9.40 -5.50
C ALA A 54 5.04 -10.11 -4.19
N LEU A 55 4.96 -11.44 -4.22
CA LEU A 55 4.69 -12.26 -3.03
C LEU A 55 5.80 -12.11 -1.98
N LYS A 56 7.08 -12.04 -2.37
CA LYS A 56 8.19 -11.76 -1.46
C LYS A 56 8.05 -10.40 -0.77
N VAL A 57 7.69 -9.35 -1.51
CA VAL A 57 7.47 -8.01 -0.96
C VAL A 57 6.36 -8.04 0.10
N LEU A 58 5.24 -8.71 -0.21
CA LEU A 58 4.12 -8.82 0.74
C LEU A 58 4.47 -9.67 1.96
N LYS A 59 5.24 -10.76 1.79
CA LYS A 59 5.72 -11.59 2.90
C LYS A 59 6.65 -10.81 3.83
N TYR A 60 7.59 -10.04 3.28
CA TYR A 60 8.50 -9.21 4.06
C TYR A 60 7.75 -8.20 4.95
N ARG A 61 6.66 -7.64 4.42
CA ARG A 61 5.79 -6.70 5.17
C ARG A 61 4.71 -7.38 6.03
N LYS A 62 4.69 -8.72 6.10
CA LYS A 62 3.64 -9.51 6.79
C LYS A 62 2.21 -9.18 6.30
N MET A 63 2.08 -8.88 5.01
CA MET A 63 0.82 -8.49 4.36
C MET A 63 0.23 -9.56 3.43
N ALA A 64 0.96 -10.66 3.16
CA ALA A 64 0.55 -11.67 2.18
C ALA A 64 -0.84 -12.28 2.48
N GLU A 65 -1.12 -12.65 3.73
CA GLU A 65 -2.43 -13.19 4.13
C GLU A 65 -3.55 -12.15 3.98
N ARG A 66 -3.25 -10.88 4.26
CA ARG A 66 -4.21 -9.78 4.14
C ARG A 66 -4.54 -9.47 2.68
N ALA A 67 -3.56 -9.60 1.79
CA ALA A 67 -3.72 -9.33 0.35
C ALA A 67 -4.61 -10.35 -0.37
N ALA A 68 -4.77 -11.57 0.17
CA ALA A 68 -5.68 -12.56 -0.40
C ALA A 68 -7.18 -12.20 -0.24
N GLY A 69 -7.50 -11.30 0.70
CA GLY A 69 -8.88 -10.93 1.05
C GLY A 69 -9.32 -9.53 0.64
N ILE A 70 -8.49 -8.77 -0.09
CA ILE A 70 -8.84 -7.42 -0.56
C ILE A 70 -9.46 -7.47 -1.95
N ASP A 71 -10.41 -6.58 -2.21
CA ASP A 71 -10.92 -6.30 -3.54
C ASP A 71 -10.20 -5.06 -4.09
N LEU A 72 -9.38 -5.24 -5.13
CA LEU A 72 -8.67 -4.14 -5.78
C LEU A 72 -9.55 -3.36 -6.77
N GLN A 73 -10.74 -3.86 -7.09
CA GLN A 73 -11.71 -3.16 -7.94
C GLN A 73 -12.58 -2.19 -7.14
N ASP A 74 -12.51 -2.23 -5.81
CA ASP A 74 -13.21 -1.28 -4.95
C ASP A 74 -12.58 0.12 -5.11
N PRO A 75 -13.33 1.11 -5.64
CA PRO A 75 -12.81 2.46 -5.84
C PRO A 75 -12.50 3.19 -4.52
N THR A 76 -12.99 2.68 -3.39
CA THR A 76 -12.71 3.22 -2.05
C THR A 76 -11.49 2.59 -1.39
N PHE A 77 -10.86 1.59 -2.03
CA PHE A 77 -9.69 0.93 -1.48
C PHE A 77 -8.45 1.85 -1.49
N ASP A 78 -8.00 2.23 -0.30
CA ASP A 78 -6.77 3.00 -0.14
C ASP A 78 -5.56 2.08 0.01
N VAL A 79 -4.81 1.95 -1.09
CA VAL A 79 -3.54 1.20 -1.14
C VAL A 79 -2.51 1.71 -0.13
N ALA A 80 -2.39 3.02 0.05
CA ALA A 80 -1.42 3.57 0.99
C ALA A 80 -1.80 3.18 2.42
N GLN A 81 -3.08 3.33 2.78
CA GLN A 81 -3.60 2.92 4.07
C GLN A 81 -3.43 1.41 4.31
N PHE A 82 -3.64 0.57 3.29
CA PHE A 82 -3.42 -0.87 3.37
C PHE A 82 -1.98 -1.21 3.76
N PHE A 83 -0.99 -0.51 3.18
CA PHE A 83 0.43 -0.65 3.52
C PHE A 83 0.84 0.11 4.80
N GLY A 84 -0.09 0.81 5.46
CA GLY A 84 0.20 1.61 6.64
C GLY A 84 1.01 2.88 6.35
N ILE A 85 0.91 3.42 5.14
CA ILE A 85 1.63 4.60 4.71
C ILE A 85 0.79 5.84 5.00
N GLU A 86 1.41 6.81 5.67
CA GLU A 86 0.90 8.16 5.86
C GLU A 86 1.72 9.09 4.96
N TRP A 87 1.07 9.72 3.98
CA TRP A 87 1.72 10.67 3.09
C TRP A 87 1.79 12.04 3.76
N CYS A 88 2.99 12.60 3.87
CA CYS A 88 3.22 13.94 4.41
C CYS A 88 3.78 14.81 3.30
N LYS A 89 3.08 15.88 2.91
CA LYS A 89 3.64 16.83 1.93
C LYS A 89 4.82 17.55 2.58
N SER A 90 6.01 17.53 1.97
CA SER A 90 7.11 18.35 2.46
C SER A 90 6.72 19.80 2.24
N THR A 91 6.65 20.57 3.32
CA THR A 91 6.62 22.03 3.19
C THR A 91 8.04 22.45 2.84
N PRO A 92 8.26 23.20 1.75
CA PRO A 92 9.58 23.77 1.51
C PRO A 92 9.94 24.62 2.74
N VAL A 93 11.09 24.33 3.34
CA VAL A 93 11.66 25.22 4.37
C VAL A 93 11.82 26.57 3.70
N ARG A 94 11.08 27.57 4.17
CA ARG A 94 11.36 28.95 3.78
C ARG A 94 12.72 29.29 4.37
N GLU A 95 13.78 29.21 3.56
CA GLU A 95 15.04 29.90 3.83
C GLU A 95 14.71 31.37 4.03
N GLY A 96 14.64 31.81 5.28
CA GLY A 96 14.20 33.17 5.57
C GLY A 96 13.92 33.47 7.03
N ASN A 97 14.69 32.91 7.95
CA ASN A 97 14.86 33.46 9.30
C ASN A 97 16.22 33.02 9.84
N ILE A 98 17.25 33.76 9.45
CA ILE A 98 18.51 33.82 10.19
C ILE A 98 18.30 34.94 11.23
N PRO A 99 18.45 34.69 12.54
CA PRO A 99 18.46 35.75 13.55
C PRO A 99 19.65 36.70 13.37
#